data_AF-A0A6M8W5U7-F1
#
_entry.id   AF-A0A6M8W5U7-F1
#
_cell.length_a   1.000
_cell.length_b   1.000
_cell.length_c   1.000
_cell.angle_alpha   90.00
_cell.angle_beta   90.00
_cell.angle_gamma   90.00
#
_symmetry.space_group_name_H-M   'P 1'
#
loop_
_entity.id
_entity.type
_entity.pdbx_description
1 polymer ?
#
loop_
_entity_poly.entity_id
_entity_poly.type
_entity_poly.pdbx_seq_one_letter_code
_entity_poly.pdbx_strand_id
1 'polypeptide(L)' 'MLTDPRPSHRLAGVWVVQRSLGVSLEPAVGMKWERVVGRIRWLADEDGDEAIRRRAGLVTHRVNAAMQGLGPRSSGVLSA' A
#
# COMPACT_ATOMS: atom_id res chain seq x y z
N MET A 1 -2.88 13.73 -0.24
CA MET A 1 -2.15 13.49 1.03
C MET A 1 -0.76 12.93 0.80
N LEU A 2 -0.59 11.76 0.15
CA LEU A 2 0.75 11.17 -0.08
C LEU A 2 1.70 12.04 -0.93
N THR A 3 1.16 13.01 -1.67
CA THR A 3 1.90 13.95 -2.51
C THR A 3 1.93 15.36 -1.93
N ASP A 4 1.40 15.55 -0.72
CA ASP A 4 1.28 16.87 -0.11
C ASP A 4 2.69 17.40 0.24
N PRO A 5 2.96 18.70 0.04
CA PRO A 5 4.25 19.28 0.39
C PRO A 5 4.57 19.20 1.89
N ARG A 6 3.55 19.11 2.76
CA ARG A 6 3.73 19.05 4.22
C ARG A 6 4.08 17.62 4.66
N PRO A 7 5.19 17.41 5.40
CA PRO A 7 5.58 16.09 5.91
C PRO A 7 4.48 15.42 6.74
N SER A 8 3.81 16.17 7.61
CA SER A 8 2.72 15.67 8.46
C SER A 8 1.56 15.06 7.66
N HIS A 9 1.23 15.64 6.50
CA HIS A 9 0.16 15.15 5.63
C HIS A 9 0.57 13.88 4.87
N ARG A 10 1.84 13.79 4.45
CA ARG A 10 2.37 12.56 3.84
C ARG A 10 2.42 11.43 4.85
N LEU A 11 2.90 11.70 6.06
CA LEU A 11 2.92 10.73 7.16
C LEU A 11 1.50 10.22 7.49
N ALA A 12 0.53 11.13 7.60
CA ALA A 12 -0.87 10.76 7.80
C ALA A 12 -1.39 9.87 6.65
N GLY A 13 -1.01 10.18 5.41
CA GLY A 13 -1.32 9.33 4.25
C GLY A 13 -0.74 7.92 4.37
N VAL A 14 0.52 7.78 4.81
CA VAL A 14 1.15 6.46 5.03
C VAL A 14 0.39 5.66 6.10
N TRP A 15 -0.06 6.31 7.18
CA TRP A 15 -0.88 5.69 8.22
C TRP A 15 -2.23 5.20 7.71
N VAL A 16 -2.91 6.01 6.91
CA VAL A 16 -4.19 5.63 6.29
C VAL A 16 -4.00 4.38 5.44
N VAL A 17 -2.97 4.34 4.58
CA VAL A 17 -2.67 3.16 3.75
C VAL A 17 -2.46 1.92 4.63
N GLN A 18 -1.62 2.03 5.66
CA GLN A 18 -1.35 0.91 6.55
C GLN A 18 -2.61 0.36 7.23
N ARG A 19 -3.51 1.24 7.67
CA ARG A 19 -4.77 0.84 8.33
C ARG A 19 -5.71 0.17 7.33
N SER A 20 -5.78 0.70 6.10
CA SER A 20 -6.61 0.14 5.03
C SER A 20 -6.17 -1.26 4.57
N LEU A 21 -4.92 -1.65 4.80
CA LEU A 21 -4.47 -3.04 4.52
C LEU A 21 -5.00 -4.05 5.54
N GLY A 22 -5.30 -3.61 6.77
CA GLY A 22 -5.76 -4.49 7.86
C GLY A 22 -7.27 -4.73 7.88
N VAL A 23 -8.03 -3.89 7.19
CA VAL A 23 -9.48 -4.07 6.99
C VAL A 23 -9.60 -4.70 5.61
N SER A 24 -9.96 -5.99 5.57
CA SER A 24 -10.02 -6.85 4.38
C SER A 24 -10.05 -6.07 3.06
N LEU A 25 -9.02 -6.24 2.23
CA LEU A 25 -9.00 -5.81 0.82
C LEU A 25 -9.96 -6.68 -0.02
N GLU A 26 -11.12 -7.04 0.56
CA GLU A 26 -12.32 -7.41 -0.20
C GLU A 26 -12.46 -6.37 -1.29
N PRO A 27 -12.71 -6.82 -2.53
CA PRO A 27 -12.24 -6.09 -3.67
C PRO A 27 -13.15 -4.87 -3.82
N ALA A 28 -12.73 -3.75 -3.24
CA ALA A 28 -13.10 -2.42 -3.67
C ALA A 28 -12.44 -2.22 -5.05
N VAL A 29 -12.91 -3.05 -6.00
CA VAL A 29 -12.57 -3.08 -7.41
C VAL A 29 -12.88 -1.69 -7.94
N GLY A 30 -11.85 -0.86 -8.05
CA GLY A 30 -12.01 0.52 -8.52
C GLY A 30 -10.91 1.44 -8.00
N MET A 31 -10.34 1.15 -6.83
CA MET A 31 -9.20 1.91 -6.34
C MET A 31 -7.93 1.42 -7.04
N LYS A 32 -7.25 2.31 -7.78
CA LYS A 32 -5.96 2.04 -8.43
C LYS A 32 -4.86 1.88 -7.37
N TRP A 33 -4.90 0.78 -6.63
CA TRP A 33 -3.97 0.44 -5.57
C TRP A 33 -2.53 0.52 -6.05
N GLU A 34 -2.26 0.11 -7.29
CA GLU A 34 -0.96 0.25 -7.94
C GLU A 34 -0.36 1.66 -7.83
N ARG A 35 -1.16 2.72 -8.01
CA ARG A 35 -0.67 4.11 -7.86
C ARG A 35 -0.34 4.45 -6.41
N VAL A 36 -1.14 3.95 -5.47
CA VAL A 36 -0.91 4.13 -4.04
C VAL A 36 0.36 3.38 -3.62
N VAL A 37 0.51 2.12 -4.03
CA VAL A 37 1.71 1.30 -3.79
C VAL A 37 2.95 1.98 -4.38
N GLY A 38 2.87 2.42 -5.65
CA GLY A 38 3.97 3.11 -6.31
C GLY A 38 4.38 4.38 -5.57
N ARG A 39 3.41 5.16 -5.07
CA ARG A 39 3.72 6.35 -4.28
C ARG A 39 4.31 6.02 -2.91
N ILE A 40 3.84 4.97 -2.23
CA ILE A 40 4.42 4.53 -0.95
C ILE A 40 5.86 4.05 -1.12
N ARG A 41 6.16 3.33 -2.20
CA ARG A 41 7.55 2.93 -2.54
C ARG A 41 8.44 4.16 -2.74
N TRP A 42 7.99 5.11 -3.55
CA TRP A 42 8.73 6.36 -3.75
C TRP A 42 8.97 7.12 -2.43
N LEU A 43 7.99 7.16 -1.51
CA LEU A 43 8.19 7.80 -0.20
C LEU A 43 9.17 7.03 0.70
N ALA A 44 9.28 5.71 0.55
CA ALA A 44 10.24 4.91 1.30
C ALA A 44 11.68 5.19 0.86
N ASP A 45 11.88 5.42 -0.44
CA ASP A 45 13.19 5.59 -1.05
C ASP A 45 13.64 7.06 -1.03
N GLU A 46 12.75 8.00 -1.38
CA GLU A 46 13.12 9.35 -1.80
C GLU A 46 12.57 10.50 -0.92
N ASP A 47 11.73 10.23 0.09
CA ASP A 47 11.18 11.33 0.92
C ASP A 47 12.30 12.01 1.71
N GLY A 48 12.31 13.35 1.75
CA GLY A 48 13.30 14.11 2.52
C GLY A 48 13.23 13.84 4.03
N ASP A 49 12.07 13.44 4.55
CA ASP A 49 11.85 13.15 5.97
C ASP A 49 12.16 11.67 6.30
N GLU A 50 13.14 11.43 7.18
CA GLU A 50 13.56 10.08 7.57
C GLU A 50 12.44 9.29 8.29
N ALA A 51 11.59 9.95 9.08
CA ALA A 51 10.49 9.27 9.76
C ALA A 51 9.47 8.76 8.73
N ILE A 52 9.22 9.53 7.67
CA ILE A 52 8.37 9.11 6.56
C ILE A 52 9.01 7.93 5.82
N ARG A 53 10.30 8.01 5.47
CA ARG A 53 11.01 6.92 4.78
C ARG A 53 10.92 5.60 5.55
N ARG A 54 11.30 5.63 6.84
CA ARG A 54 11.24 4.44 7.71
C ARG A 54 9.83 3.87 7.79
N ARG A 55 8.82 4.73 7.95
CA ARG A 55 7.43 4.27 8.05
C ARG A 55 6.92 3.71 6.72
N ALA A 56 7.16 4.40 5.62
CA ALA A 56 6.77 3.96 4.28
C ALA A 56 7.43 2.64 3.92
N GLY A 57 8.71 2.42 4.27
CA GLY A 57 9.40 1.15 4.09
C GLY A 57 8.69 -0.03 4.78
N LEU A 58 8.30 0.15 6.05
CA LEU A 58 7.52 -0.86 6.78
C LEU A 58 6.17 -1.16 6.12
N VAL A 59 5.50 -0.14 5.57
CA VAL A 59 4.22 -0.29 4.88
C VAL A 59 4.41 -1.00 3.53
N THR A 60 5.46 -0.70 2.77
CA THR A 60 5.78 -1.36 1.49
C THR A 60 5.86 -2.88 1.63
N HIS A 61 6.52 -3.39 2.67
CA HIS A 61 6.59 -4.83 2.92
C HIS A 61 5.20 -5.46 3.10
N ARG A 62 4.32 -4.81 3.86
CA ARG A 62 2.95 -5.30 4.11
C ARG A 62 2.07 -5.24 2.86
N VAL A 63 2.18 -4.16 2.09
CA VAL A 63 1.46 -4.00 0.83
C VAL A 63 1.88 -5.08 -0.18
N ASN A 64 3.18 -5.34 -0.31
CA ASN A 64 3.67 -6.37 -1.23
C ASN A 64 3.16 -7.76 -0.85
N ALA A 65 3.16 -8.10 0.45
CA ALA A 65 2.62 -9.37 0.93
C ALA A 65 1.11 -9.48 0.67
N ALA A 66 0.35 -8.41 0.90
CA ALA A 66 -1.09 -8.37 0.62
C ALA A 66 -1.39 -8.54 -0.88
N MET A 67 -0.63 -7.88 -1.75
CA MET A 67 -0.79 -7.98 -3.21
C MET A 67 -0.41 -9.37 -3.74
N GLN A 68 0.58 -10.05 -3.17
CA GLN A 68 0.91 -11.44 -3.52
C GLN A 68 -0.20 -12.41 -3.08
N GLY A 69 -0.83 -12.18 -1.93
CA GLY A 69 -1.99 -12.95 -1.47
C GLY A 69 -3.27 -12.73 -2.30
N LEU A 70 -3.32 -11.65 -3.08
CA LEU A 70 -4.39 -11.30 -4.02
C LEU A 70 -4.09 -11.72 -5.47
N GLY A 71 -2.98 -12.42 -5.73
CA GLY A 71 -2.71 -13.05 -7.03
C GLY A 71 -3.85 -13.98 -7.45
N PRO A 72 -4.02 -14.28 -8.76
CA PRO A 72 -5.15 -15.05 -9.23
C PRO A 72 -5.22 -16.35 -8.44
N ARG A 73 -6.23 -16.48 -7.58
CA ARG A 73 -6.62 -17.78 -7.06
C ARG A 73 -6.97 -18.57 -8.30
N SER A 74 -6.04 -19.42 -8.73
CA SER A 74 -6.25 -20.42 -9.76
C SER A 74 -7.63 -20.98 -9.49
N SER A 75 -8.57 -20.69 -10.39
CA SER A 75 -9.91 -21.20 -10.35
C SER A 75 -9.76 -22.71 -10.52
N GLY A 76 -9.62 -23.40 -9.39
CA GLY A 76 -9.71 -24.84 -9.29
C GLY A 76 -11.15 -25.18 -9.58
N VAL A 77 -11.52 -25.13 -10.86
CA VAL A 77 -12.75 -25.72 -11.34
C VAL A 77 -12.58 -27.21 -11.09
N LEU A 78 -13.35 -27.68 -10.13
CA LEU A 78 -13.62 -29.08 -9.87
C LEU A 78 -14.03 -29.74 -11.19
N SER A 79 -13.13 -30.49 -11.82
CA SER A 79 -13.53 -31.53 -12.76
C SER A 79 -13.98 -32.73 -11.93
N ALA A 80 -15.30 -32.79 -11.70
CA ALA A 80 -16.02 -34.01 -11.37
C ALA A 80 -16.54 -34.65 -12.65
#